data_AF-A0A953HEL6-F1
#
_entry.id   AF-A0A953HEL6-F1
#
_cell.length_a   1.000
_cell.length_b   1.000
_cell.length_c   1.000
_cell.angle_alpha   90.00
_cell.angle_beta   90.00
_cell.angle_gamma   90.00
#
_symmetry.space_group_name_H-M   'P 1'
#
loop_
_entity.id
_entity.type
_entity.pdbx_description
1 polymer ?
#
loop_
_entity_poly.entity_id
_entity_poly.type
_entity_poly.pdbx_seq_one_letter_code
_entity_poly.pdbx_strand_id
1 'polypeptide(L)'
;MQTKNEEMLLEVLVEIRNWLRVAARGPVKAALEAALPDIKARAAYQMFDGCASVEQVRIACKMSPNAVIALANRCTSMGLMTCSPEKKRIKLFDLADFDLITDDDLLKFGRKND
;
A
#
# COMPACT_ATOMS: atom_id res chain seq x y z
N MET A 1 -20.03 34.03 -12.24
CA MET A 1 -19.60 34.32 -10.85
C MET A 1 -19.60 33.05 -9.99
N GLN A 2 -20.58 32.15 -10.15
CA GLN A 2 -20.66 30.88 -9.41
C GLN A 2 -19.55 29.87 -9.78
N THR A 3 -19.24 29.72 -11.07
CA THR A 3 -18.13 28.86 -11.57
C THR A 3 -16.75 29.26 -11.04
N LYS A 4 -16.48 30.56 -10.90
CA LYS A 4 -15.20 31.07 -10.40
C LYS A 4 -14.97 30.73 -8.92
N ASN A 5 -16.04 30.66 -8.12
CA ASN A 5 -15.96 30.21 -6.72
C ASN A 5 -15.71 28.71 -6.59
N GLU A 6 -16.27 27.90 -7.51
CA GLU A 6 -16.07 26.45 -7.52
C GLU A 6 -14.64 26.08 -7.93
N GLU A 7 -14.07 26.77 -8.92
CA GLU A 7 -12.67 26.62 -9.33
C GLU A 7 -11.71 26.96 -8.17
N MET A 8 -11.92 28.09 -7.50
CA MET A 8 -11.13 28.47 -6.32
C MET A 8 -11.26 27.47 -5.18
N LEU A 9 -12.46 26.94 -4.93
CA LEU A 9 -12.66 25.91 -3.91
C LEU A 9 -11.90 24.63 -4.26
N LEU A 10 -11.90 24.23 -5.53
CA LEU A 10 -11.17 23.05 -6.00
C LEU A 10 -9.66 23.23 -5.80
N GLU A 11 -9.11 24.40 -6.12
CA GLU A 11 -7.70 24.73 -5.89
C GLU A 11 -7.32 24.58 -4.41
N VAL A 12 -8.10 25.18 -3.51
CA VAL A 12 -7.86 25.09 -2.06
C VAL A 12 -7.93 23.64 -1.56
N LEU A 13 -8.90 22.86 -2.03
CA LEU A 13 -9.00 21.43 -1.66
C LEU A 13 -7.80 20.61 -2.15
N VAL A 14 -7.28 20.92 -3.35
CA VAL A 14 -6.07 20.29 -3.89
C VAL A 14 -4.86 20.63 -3.03
N GLU A 15 -4.71 21.90 -2.63
CA GLU A 15 -3.63 22.32 -1.74
C GLU A 15 -3.71 21.61 -0.38
N ILE A 16 -4.86 21.64 0.29
CA ILE A 16 -5.07 20.96 1.59
C ILE A 16 -4.70 19.48 1.48
N ARG A 17 -5.16 18.79 0.43
CA ARG A 17 -4.83 17.40 0.18
C ARG A 17 -3.31 17.20 0.03
N ASN A 18 -2.63 18.08 -0.69
CA ASN A 18 -1.18 18.00 -0.89
C ASN A 18 -0.43 18.23 0.43
N TRP A 19 -0.82 19.22 1.23
CA TRP A 19 -0.26 19.45 2.57
C TRP A 19 -0.44 18.24 3.49
N LEU A 20 -1.64 17.64 3.50
CA LEU A 20 -1.90 16.43 4.27
C LEU A 20 -1.02 15.25 3.81
N ARG A 21 -0.84 15.07 2.50
CA ARG A 21 0.06 14.02 1.96
C ARG A 21 1.50 14.25 2.39
N VAL A 22 2.00 15.48 2.29
CA VAL A 22 3.38 15.82 2.69
C VAL A 22 3.57 15.61 4.20
N ALA A 23 2.65 16.10 5.02
CA ALA A 23 2.70 15.94 6.47
C ALA A 23 2.61 14.47 6.91
N ALA A 24 1.77 13.67 6.25
CA ALA A 24 1.61 12.25 6.54
C ALA A 24 2.76 11.38 5.99
N ARG A 25 3.51 11.84 4.98
CA ARG A 25 4.52 11.03 4.29
C ARG A 25 5.53 10.41 5.24
N GLY A 26 6.12 11.21 6.14
CA GLY A 26 7.12 10.75 7.10
C GLY A 26 6.57 9.70 8.07
N PRO A 27 5.49 10.01 8.82
CA PRO A 27 4.86 9.05 9.73
C PRO A 27 4.42 7.75 9.04
N VAL A 28 3.81 7.84 7.85
CA VAL A 28 3.37 6.65 7.09
C VAL A 28 4.57 5.83 6.63
N LYS A 29 5.64 6.47 6.13
CA LYS A 29 6.88 5.77 5.75
C LYS A 29 7.46 4.99 6.93
N ALA A 30 7.57 5.62 8.09
CA ALA A 30 8.08 4.98 9.30
C ALA A 30 7.22 3.78 9.73
N ALA A 31 5.88 3.91 9.66
CA ALA A 31 4.96 2.81 9.94
C ALA A 31 5.13 1.65 8.93
N LEU A 32 5.30 1.96 7.65
CA LEU A 32 5.55 0.96 6.60
C LEU A 32 6.91 0.26 6.79
N GLU A 33 7.97 0.98 7.12
CA GLU A 33 9.30 0.40 7.40
C GLU A 33 9.26 -0.53 8.62
N ALA A 34 8.58 -0.12 9.69
CA ALA A 34 8.41 -0.94 10.89
C ALA A 34 7.55 -2.19 10.61
N ALA A 35 6.51 -2.05 9.79
CA ALA A 35 5.63 -3.16 9.43
C ALA A 35 6.26 -4.10 8.38
N LEU A 36 7.17 -3.63 7.54
CA LEU A 36 7.70 -4.32 6.36
C LEU A 36 9.24 -4.27 6.33
N PRO A 37 9.90 -5.01 7.26
CA PRO A 37 11.33 -4.87 7.50
C PRO A 37 12.21 -5.42 6.36
N ASP A 38 11.69 -6.35 5.56
CA ASP A 38 12.44 -7.01 4.48
C ASP A 38 11.70 -6.94 3.14
N ILE A 39 12.46 -7.22 2.06
CA ILE A 39 11.94 -7.12 0.70
C ILE A 39 10.81 -8.11 0.40
N LYS A 40 10.77 -9.27 1.05
CA LYS A 40 9.69 -10.26 0.86
C LYS A 40 8.40 -9.75 1.50
N ALA A 41 8.47 -9.15 2.68
CA ALA A 41 7.33 -8.54 3.34
C ALA A 41 6.79 -7.36 2.52
N ARG A 42 7.68 -6.54 1.95
CA ARG A 42 7.31 -5.43 1.06
C ARG A 42 6.66 -5.93 -0.23
N ALA A 43 7.25 -6.92 -0.90
CA ALA A 43 6.66 -7.52 -2.08
C ALA A 43 5.28 -8.14 -1.78
N ALA A 44 5.17 -8.90 -0.69
CA ALA A 44 3.91 -9.52 -0.27
C ALA A 44 2.82 -8.48 0.01
N TYR A 45 3.16 -7.40 0.71
CA TYR A 45 2.26 -6.27 0.93
C TYR A 45 1.82 -5.63 -0.39
N GLN A 46 2.77 -5.40 -1.30
CA GLN A 46 2.52 -4.75 -2.59
C GLN A 46 1.61 -5.58 -3.52
N MET A 47 1.62 -6.90 -3.36
CA MET A 47 0.75 -7.84 -4.08
C MET A 47 -0.68 -7.88 -3.55
N PHE A 48 -0.96 -7.43 -2.32
CA PHE A 48 -2.33 -7.39 -1.80
C PHE A 48 -3.09 -6.20 -2.39
N ASP A 49 -3.62 -6.39 -3.59
CA ASP A 49 -4.36 -5.38 -4.36
C ASP A 49 -5.88 -5.62 -4.38
N GLY A 50 -6.38 -6.56 -3.56
CA GLY A 50 -7.78 -6.99 -3.59
C GLY A 50 -8.09 -8.04 -4.64
N CYS A 51 -7.12 -8.49 -5.44
CA CYS A 51 -7.27 -9.58 -6.39
C CYS A 51 -6.46 -10.80 -5.97
N ALA A 52 -5.23 -10.59 -5.49
CA ALA A 52 -4.35 -11.68 -5.08
C ALA A 52 -4.88 -12.43 -3.84
N SER A 53 -4.96 -13.75 -3.93
CA SER A 53 -5.19 -14.63 -2.78
C SER A 53 -3.93 -14.73 -1.91
N VAL A 54 -4.14 -15.04 -0.62
CA VAL A 54 -3.04 -15.32 0.32
C VAL A 54 -2.10 -16.40 -0.21
N GLU A 55 -2.64 -17.41 -0.90
CA GLU A 55 -1.86 -18.50 -1.47
C GLU A 55 -0.98 -18.04 -2.65
N GLN A 56 -1.49 -17.18 -3.54
CA GLN A 56 -0.68 -16.58 -4.61
C GLN A 56 0.47 -15.74 -4.04
N VAL A 57 0.18 -14.90 -3.04
CA VAL A 57 1.20 -14.09 -2.35
C VAL A 57 2.25 -14.98 -1.69
N ARG A 58 1.81 -16.06 -1.02
CA ARG A 58 2.69 -17.04 -0.39
C ARG A 58 3.67 -17.66 -1.38
N ILE A 59 3.15 -18.15 -2.51
CA ILE A 59 3.93 -18.80 -3.56
C ILE A 59 4.94 -17.82 -4.16
N ALA A 60 4.48 -16.63 -4.57
CA ALA A 60 5.32 -15.61 -5.20
C ALA A 60 6.44 -15.13 -4.27
N CYS A 61 6.10 -14.81 -3.01
CA CYS A 61 7.06 -14.28 -2.05
C CYS A 61 7.87 -15.35 -1.31
N LYS A 62 7.62 -16.65 -1.60
CA LYS A 62 8.24 -17.80 -0.92
C LYS A 62 8.16 -17.67 0.60
N MET A 63 6.99 -17.30 1.11
CA MET A 63 6.70 -17.15 2.54
C MET A 63 5.93 -18.36 3.06
N SER A 64 5.92 -18.58 4.38
CA SER A 64 5.02 -19.58 4.97
C SER A 64 3.59 -19.02 5.05
N PRO A 65 2.54 -19.87 5.05
CA PRO A 65 1.15 -19.41 5.18
C PRO A 65 0.94 -18.52 6.42
N ASN A 66 1.50 -18.94 7.57
CA ASN A 66 1.39 -18.20 8.82
C ASN A 66 2.08 -16.84 8.75
N ALA A 67 3.23 -16.74 8.07
CA ALA A 67 3.93 -15.47 7.93
C ALA A 67 3.13 -14.46 7.09
N VAL A 68 2.51 -14.92 5.99
CA VAL A 68 1.67 -14.05 5.14
C VAL A 68 0.41 -13.58 5.88
N ILE A 69 -0.25 -14.47 6.62
CA ILE A 69 -1.43 -14.12 7.42
C ILE A 69 -1.06 -13.16 8.55
N ALA A 70 0.02 -13.42 9.28
CA ALA A 70 0.50 -12.55 10.34
C ALA A 70 0.87 -11.15 9.81
N LEU A 71 1.53 -11.09 8.66
CA LEU A 71 1.82 -9.84 7.96
C LEU A 71 0.54 -9.07 7.64
N ALA A 72 -0.43 -9.71 6.98
CA ALA A 72 -1.68 -9.07 6.58
C ALA A 72 -2.47 -8.56 7.81
N ASN A 73 -2.52 -9.34 8.89
CA ASN A 73 -3.20 -8.94 10.11
C ASN A 73 -2.50 -7.76 10.80
N ARG A 74 -1.15 -7.77 10.87
CA ARG A 74 -0.37 -6.64 11.38
C ARG A 74 -0.58 -5.36 10.57
N CYS A 75 -0.53 -5.46 9.24
CA CYS A 75 -0.78 -4.31 8.37
C CYS A 75 -2.22 -3.79 8.51
N THR A 76 -3.19 -4.68 8.73
CA THR A 76 -4.59 -4.27 8.97
C THR A 76 -4.73 -3.55 10.30
N SER A 77 -4.13 -4.07 11.40
CA SER A 77 -4.21 -3.43 12.71
C SER A 77 -3.50 -2.06 12.75
N MET A 78 -2.47 -1.87 11.93
CA MET A 78 -1.76 -0.61 11.80
C MET A 78 -2.42 0.38 10.83
N GLY A 79 -3.56 0.01 10.20
CA GLY A 79 -4.24 0.86 9.23
C GLY A 79 -3.47 1.04 7.91
N LEU A 80 -2.60 0.10 7.57
CA LEU A 80 -1.85 0.06 6.30
C LEU A 80 -2.56 -0.80 5.24
N MET A 81 -3.51 -1.63 5.67
CA MET A 81 -4.26 -2.55 4.84
C MET A 81 -5.72 -2.58 5.29
N THR A 82 -6.63 -2.86 4.37
CA THR A 82 -8.03 -3.11 4.67
C THR A 82 -8.51 -4.44 4.09
N CYS A 83 -9.71 -4.84 4.49
CA CYS A 83 -10.40 -6.02 3.98
C CYS A 83 -11.62 -5.57 3.17
N SER A 84 -11.74 -6.05 1.94
CA SER A 84 -12.96 -5.87 1.16
C SER A 84 -14.13 -6.66 1.79
N PRO A 85 -15.38 -6.35 1.39
CA PRO A 85 -16.55 -7.14 1.79
C PRO A 85 -16.43 -8.64 1.45
N GLU A 86 -15.68 -8.95 0.40
CA GLU A 86 -15.35 -10.32 -0.05
C GLU A 86 -14.19 -10.96 0.72
N LYS A 87 -13.76 -10.35 1.82
CA LYS A 87 -12.62 -10.76 2.66
C LYS A 87 -11.26 -10.74 1.95
N LYS A 88 -11.15 -10.06 0.80
CA LYS A 88 -9.88 -9.88 0.10
C LYS A 88 -9.08 -8.76 0.76
N ARG A 89 -7.75 -8.88 0.78
CA ARG A 89 -6.85 -7.92 1.42
C ARG A 89 -6.41 -6.86 0.41
N ILE A 90 -6.50 -5.59 0.81
CA ILE A 90 -6.21 -4.43 -0.05
C ILE A 90 -5.21 -3.52 0.67
N LYS A 91 -4.03 -3.31 0.09
CA LYS A 91 -3.04 -2.32 0.54
C LYS A 91 -3.61 -0.90 0.41
N LEU A 92 -3.31 -0.04 1.37
CA LEU A 92 -3.78 1.35 1.35
C LEU A 92 -2.73 2.33 0.83
N PHE A 93 -1.47 1.89 0.77
CA PHE A 93 -0.33 2.70 0.37
C PHE A 93 0.47 1.96 -0.70
N ASP A 94 0.86 2.65 -1.76
CA ASP A 94 1.83 2.13 -2.71
C ASP A 94 3.25 2.35 -2.17
N LEU A 95 4.02 1.29 -1.99
CA LEU A 95 5.38 1.39 -1.45
C LEU A 95 6.34 2.18 -2.36
N ALA A 96 6.05 2.30 -3.67
CA ALA A 96 6.84 3.11 -4.58
C ALA A 96 6.78 4.61 -4.21
N ASP A 97 5.64 5.10 -3.71
CA ASP A 97 5.45 6.51 -3.27
C ASP A 97 6.35 6.89 -2.07
N PHE A 98 6.87 5.88 -1.37
CA PHE A 98 7.70 6.03 -0.17
C PHE A 98 9.16 5.61 -0.38
N ASP A 99 9.55 5.28 -1.62
CA ASP A 99 10.88 4.76 -1.97
C ASP A 99 11.22 3.45 -1.23
N LEU A 100 10.21 2.63 -0.93
CA LEU A 100 10.38 1.39 -0.15
C LEU A 100 10.51 0.14 -1.02
N ILE A 101 10.07 0.20 -2.27
CA ILE A 101 10.23 -0.87 -3.25
C ILE A 101 10.36 -0.28 -4.65
N THR A 102 11.07 -0.98 -5.54
CA THR A 102 11.18 -0.63 -6.96
C THR A 102 10.45 -1.67 -7.82
N ASP A 103 10.16 -1.32 -9.07
CA ASP A 103 9.59 -2.27 -10.04
C ASP A 103 10.55 -3.45 -10.28
N ASP A 104 11.86 -3.19 -10.31
CA ASP A 104 12.89 -4.22 -10.43
C ASP A 104 12.86 -5.21 -9.27
N ASP A 105 12.50 -4.75 -8.07
CA ASP A 105 12.31 -5.66 -6.93
C ASP A 105 11.06 -6.51 -7.10
N LEU A 106 9.96 -5.95 -7.61
CA LEU A 106 8.71 -6.68 -7.84
C LEU A 106 8.81 -7.70 -8.97
N LEU A 107 9.63 -7.44 -9.99
CA LEU A 107 9.91 -8.39 -11.06
C LEU A 107 10.51 -9.71 -10.54
N LYS A 108 11.30 -9.65 -9.46
CA LYS A 108 11.86 -10.85 -8.79
C LYS A 108 10.78 -11.73 -8.14
N PHE A 109 9.59 -11.18 -7.90
CA PHE A 109 8.45 -11.85 -7.28
C PHE A 109 7.30 -12.13 -8.27
N GLY A 110 7.55 -11.99 -9.57
CA GLY A 110 6.61 -12.44 -10.61
C GLY A 110 5.41 -11.52 -10.87
N ARG A 111 5.46 -10.25 -10.44
CA ARG A 111 4.48 -9.25 -10.88
C ARG A 111 4.86 -8.82 -12.31
N LYS A 112 4.23 -9.41 -13.32
CA LYS A 112 4.22 -8.84 -14.67
C LYS A 112 3.18 -7.72 -14.68
N ASN A 113 3.57 -6.53 -15.12
CA ASN A 113 2.62 -5.48 -15.46
C ASN A 113 1.81 -5.98 -16.66
N ASP A 114 0.49 -6.08 -16.50
CA ASP A 114 -0.46 -6.09 -17.61
C ASP A 114 -0.67 -4.65 -18.08
#